data_AF-A0A9X1RUZ3-F1
#
_entry.id   AF-A0A9X1RUZ3-F1
#
_cell.length_a   1.000
_cell.length_b   1.000
_cell.length_c   1.000
_cell.angle_alpha   90.00
_cell.angle_beta   90.00
_cell.angle_gamma   90.00
#
_symmetry.space_group_name_H-M   'P 1'
#
loop_
_entity.id
_entity.type
_entity.pdbx_description
1 polymer ?
#
loop_
_entity_poly.entity_id
_entity_poly.type
_entity_poly.pdbx_seq_one_letter_code
_entity_poly.pdbx_strand_id
1 'polypeptide(L)'
;MTTYAELDFEERLSLQLESEILSRTQTKIQRLKQQAKLRLDALKDRYQNSSTIVISQLPVKEWYNMIDNATVADALMDSLVHNSHRIELGGESMRKLAQSSHLE
;
A
#
# COMPACT_ATOMS: atom_id res chain seq x y z
N MET A 1 7.74 11.39 -29.79
CA MET A 1 8.35 10.42 -28.86
C MET A 1 9.85 10.67 -28.91
N THR A 2 10.38 11.38 -27.92
CA THR A 2 11.83 11.55 -27.77
C THR A 2 12.42 10.23 -27.31
N THR A 3 13.39 9.72 -28.07
CA THR A 3 14.05 8.44 -27.75
C THR A 3 15.03 8.69 -26.60
N TYR A 4 15.27 7.72 -25.70
CA TYR A 4 16.21 7.83 -24.57
C TYR A 4 17.59 8.41 -24.95
N ALA A 5 18.00 8.20 -26.20
CA ALA A 5 19.24 8.71 -26.80
C ALA A 5 19.25 10.21 -27.16
N GLU A 6 18.11 10.90 -27.11
CA GLU A 6 17.96 12.34 -27.40
C GLU A 6 17.93 13.20 -26.13
N LEU A 7 17.86 12.58 -24.95
CA LEU A 7 17.81 13.24 -23.64
C LEU A 7 19.21 13.62 -23.16
N ASP A 8 19.34 14.69 -22.39
CA ASP A 8 20.61 15.07 -21.77
C ASP A 8 21.00 14.10 -20.64
N PHE A 9 22.28 14.08 -20.24
CA PHE A 9 22.80 13.18 -19.21
C PHE A 9 22.01 13.27 -17.89
N GLU A 10 21.66 14.49 -17.47
CA GLU A 10 20.89 14.72 -16.23
C GLU A 10 19.47 14.15 -16.31
N GLU A 11 18.82 14.25 -17.48
CA GLU A 11 17.49 13.70 -17.73
C GLU A 11 17.52 12.17 -17.75
N ARG A 12 18.55 11.58 -18.36
CA ARG A 12 18.77 10.12 -18.36
C ARG A 12 19.02 9.60 -16.94
N LEU A 13 19.86 10.30 -16.18
CA LEU A 13 20.16 9.93 -14.81
C LEU A 13 18.91 10.00 -13.94
N SER A 14 18.12 11.06 -14.08
CA SER A 14 16.84 11.23 -13.39
C SER A 14 15.87 10.08 -13.68
N LEU A 15 15.67 9.73 -14.96
CA LEU A 15 14.81 8.60 -15.36
C LEU A 15 15.30 7.27 -14.79
N GLN A 16 16.62 7.04 -14.78
CA GLN A 16 17.18 5.80 -14.28
C GLN A 16 17.01 5.70 -12.75
N LEU A 17 17.15 6.81 -12.03
CA LEU A 17 16.87 6.92 -10.61
C LEU A 17 15.39 6.67 -10.28
N GLU A 18 14.48 7.29 -11.05
CA GLU A 18 13.03 7.05 -10.90
C GLU A 18 12.68 5.58 -11.14
N SER A 19 13.25 4.95 -12.17
CA SER A 19 12.99 3.54 -12.46
C SER A 19 13.45 2.62 -11.32
N GLU A 20 14.58 2.92 -10.68
CA GLU A 20 15.13 2.18 -9.54
C GLU A 20 14.26 2.38 -8.29
N ILE A 21 13.83 3.61 -8.00
CA ILE A 21 12.93 3.91 -6.88
C ILE A 21 11.58 3.21 -7.06
N LEU A 22 11.03 3.25 -8.27
CA LEU A 22 9.78 2.57 -8.61
C LEU A 22 9.91 1.05 -8.43
N SER A 23 11.01 0.46 -8.92
CA SER A 23 11.31 -0.97 -8.76
C SER A 23 11.41 -1.39 -7.29
N ARG A 24 12.08 -0.59 -6.46
CA ARG A 24 12.20 -0.83 -5.01
C ARG A 24 10.84 -0.76 -4.31
N THR A 25 10.03 0.23 -4.68
CA THR A 25 8.70 0.43 -4.10
C THR A 25 7.79 -0.74 -4.49
N GLN A 26 7.82 -1.14 -5.75
CA GLN A 26 7.04 -2.27 -6.25
C GLN A 26 7.45 -3.58 -5.57
N THR A 27 8.76 -3.85 -5.44
CA THR A 27 9.26 -5.05 -4.76
C THR A 27 8.83 -5.10 -3.30
N LYS A 28 8.87 -3.96 -2.61
CA LYS A 28 8.39 -3.84 -1.23
C LYS A 28 6.89 -4.13 -1.12
N ILE A 29 6.07 -3.58 -2.03
CA ILE A 29 4.64 -3.83 -2.09
C ILE A 29 4.37 -5.32 -2.34
N GLN A 30 5.06 -5.95 -3.29
CA GLN A 30 4.92 -7.38 -3.58
C GLN A 30 5.28 -8.25 -2.38
N ARG A 31 6.38 -7.94 -1.68
CA ARG A 31 6.75 -8.65 -0.45
C ARG A 31 5.71 -8.48 0.64
N LEU A 32 5.21 -7.25 0.82
CA LEU A 32 4.16 -6.96 1.79
C LEU A 32 2.84 -7.65 1.41
N LYS A 33 2.47 -7.75 0.13
CA LYS A 33 1.32 -8.55 -0.32
C LYS A 33 1.50 -10.03 -0.05
N GLN A 34 2.69 -10.59 -0.28
CA GLN A 34 2.99 -11.99 0.01
C GLN A 34 2.97 -12.29 1.52
N GLN A 35 3.49 -11.38 2.35
CA GLN A 35 3.43 -11.48 3.82
C GLN A 35 2.02 -11.20 4.36
N ALA A 36 1.32 -10.27 3.71
CA ALA A 36 -0.09 -9.95 3.91
C ALA A 36 -1.00 -10.77 3.01
N LYS A 37 -0.59 -12.01 2.63
CA LYS A 37 -1.51 -13.15 2.76
C LYS A 37 -1.92 -13.14 4.22
N LEU A 38 -2.85 -12.22 4.52
CA LEU A 38 -3.58 -12.05 5.75
C LEU A 38 -3.86 -13.49 6.13
N ARG A 39 -3.27 -13.95 7.24
CA ARG A 39 -3.52 -15.31 7.70
C ARG A 39 -5.02 -15.37 7.93
N LEU A 40 -5.73 -15.84 6.91
CA LEU A 40 -7.19 -15.84 6.87
C LEU A 40 -7.68 -16.62 8.08
N ASP A 41 -6.93 -17.67 8.44
CA ASP A 41 -7.13 -18.48 9.62
C ASP A 41 -7.06 -17.66 10.92
N ALA A 42 -6.02 -16.83 11.08
CA ALA A 42 -5.92 -15.96 12.26
C ALA A 42 -6.99 -14.88 12.30
N LEU A 43 -7.48 -14.42 11.14
CA LEU A 43 -8.59 -13.48 11.09
C LEU A 43 -9.92 -14.16 11.39
N LYS A 44 -10.14 -15.39 10.90
CA LYS A 44 -11.32 -16.22 11.18
C LYS A 44 -11.45 -16.49 12.67
N ASP A 45 -10.35 -16.84 13.34
CA ASP A 45 -10.36 -17.10 14.80
C ASP A 45 -10.74 -15.85 15.62
N ARG A 46 -10.38 -14.66 15.10
CA ARG A 46 -10.64 -13.37 15.76
C ARG A 46 -11.97 -12.75 15.36
N TYR A 47 -12.56 -13.18 14.25
CA TYR A 47 -13.83 -12.67 13.76
C TYR A 47 -14.91 -12.88 14.82
N GLN A 48 -15.60 -11.79 15.20
CA GLN A 48 -16.58 -11.72 16.29
C GLN A 48 -16.08 -12.08 17.70
N ASN A 49 -14.79 -12.44 17.86
CA ASN A 49 -14.20 -12.79 19.15
C ASN A 49 -13.26 -11.72 19.70
N SER A 50 -12.69 -10.84 18.85
CA SER A 50 -11.71 -9.84 19.27
C SER A 50 -11.64 -8.64 18.32
N SER A 51 -11.35 -7.45 18.87
CA SER A 51 -11.19 -6.22 18.09
C SER A 51 -9.91 -6.25 17.23
N THR A 52 -10.03 -5.90 15.95
CA THR A 52 -8.90 -5.88 15.00
C THR A 52 -8.74 -4.52 14.36
N ILE A 53 -7.54 -3.96 14.44
CA ILE A 53 -7.19 -2.71 13.74
C ILE A 53 -6.43 -3.08 12.46
N VAL A 54 -6.89 -2.53 11.34
CA VAL A 54 -6.24 -2.66 10.03
C VAL A 54 -5.89 -1.27 9.53
N ILE A 55 -4.65 -1.12 9.06
CA ILE A 55 -4.12 0.13 8.50
C ILE A 55 -3.63 -0.15 7.08
N SER A 56 -4.08 0.66 6.12
CA SER A 56 -3.73 0.54 4.71
C SER A 56 -3.44 1.92 4.12
N GLN A 57 -2.57 1.95 3.12
CA GLN A 57 -2.33 3.14 2.29
C GLN A 57 -3.31 3.23 1.12
N LEU A 58 -4.08 2.17 0.87
CA LEU A 58 -5.08 2.11 -0.20
C LEU A 58 -6.49 2.28 0.38
N PRO A 59 -7.39 2.97 -0.33
CA PRO A 59 -8.78 3.07 0.08
C PRO A 59 -9.44 1.68 0.08
N VAL A 60 -10.39 1.45 0.99
CA VAL A 60 -11.04 0.14 1.19
C VAL A 60 -11.66 -0.42 -0.10
N LYS A 61 -12.13 0.46 -0.99
CA LYS A 61 -12.68 0.09 -2.31
C LYS A 61 -11.69 -0.67 -3.21
N GLU A 62 -10.39 -0.46 -3.03
CA GLU A 62 -9.33 -1.09 -3.83
C GLU A 62 -8.84 -2.41 -3.23
N TRP A 63 -9.25 -2.75 -2.01
CA TRP A 63 -8.78 -3.97 -1.33
C TRP A 63 -9.27 -5.24 -2.01
N TYR A 64 -10.48 -5.22 -2.58
CA TYR A 64 -11.03 -6.35 -3.33
C TYR A 64 -10.11 -6.77 -4.49
N ASN A 65 -9.68 -5.78 -5.28
CA ASN A 65 -8.83 -5.99 -6.46
C ASN A 65 -7.38 -6.38 -6.11
N MET A 66 -7.00 -6.24 -4.84
CA MET A 66 -5.67 -6.66 -4.38
C MET A 66 -5.58 -8.17 -4.14
N ILE A 67 -6.71 -8.84 -4.00
CA ILE A 67 -6.79 -10.25 -3.66
C ILE A 67 -7.12 -11.03 -4.93
N ASP A 68 -6.18 -11.86 -5.38
CA ASP A 68 -6.30 -12.59 -6.66
C ASP A 68 -7.43 -13.63 -6.67
N ASN A 69 -7.95 -14.03 -5.50
CA ASN A 69 -9.03 -15.01 -5.36
C ASN A 69 -10.31 -14.33 -4.88
N ALA A 70 -11.33 -14.30 -5.74
CA ALA A 70 -12.63 -13.68 -5.46
C ALA A 70 -13.31 -14.24 -4.20
N THR A 71 -13.31 -15.55 -3.99
CA THR A 71 -13.91 -16.17 -2.79
C THR A 71 -13.23 -15.73 -1.49
N VAL A 72 -11.89 -15.60 -1.53
CA VAL A 72 -11.12 -15.10 -0.38
C VAL A 72 -11.37 -13.60 -0.18
N ALA A 73 -11.48 -12.84 -1.27
CA ALA A 73 -11.80 -11.42 -1.24
C ALA A 73 -13.17 -11.19 -0.58
N ASP A 74 -14.21 -11.91 -1.02
CA ASP A 74 -15.56 -11.82 -0.44
C ASP A 74 -15.52 -12.12 1.07
N ALA A 75 -14.91 -13.24 1.48
CA ALA A 75 -14.84 -13.63 2.88
C ALA A 75 -14.06 -12.62 3.75
N LEU A 76 -12.97 -12.05 3.23
CA LEU A 76 -12.18 -11.03 3.92
C LEU A 76 -12.95 -9.72 4.07
N MET A 77 -13.62 -9.28 3.01
CA MET A 77 -14.40 -8.05 3.02
C MET A 77 -15.59 -8.18 3.97
N ASP A 78 -16.30 -9.30 3.98
CA ASP A 78 -17.35 -9.56 4.98
C ASP A 78 -16.78 -9.54 6.41
N SER A 79 -15.61 -10.14 6.63
CA SER A 79 -15.03 -10.22 7.97
C SER A 79 -14.49 -8.88 8.51
N LEU A 80 -13.86 -8.07 7.66
CA LEU A 80 -13.17 -6.84 8.05
C LEU A 80 -14.00 -5.59 7.85
N VAL A 81 -14.86 -5.57 6.84
CA VAL A 81 -15.48 -4.34 6.34
C VAL A 81 -16.92 -4.21 6.80
N HIS A 82 -17.63 -5.32 7.00
CA HIS A 82 -19.05 -5.31 7.40
C HIS A 82 -19.26 -4.73 8.81
N ASN A 83 -18.37 -5.04 9.76
CA ASN A 83 -18.49 -4.59 11.16
C ASN A 83 -17.32 -3.70 11.60
N SER A 84 -16.80 -2.84 10.71
CA SER A 84 -15.70 -1.92 11.05
C SER A 84 -16.11 -0.46 11.07
N HIS A 85 -15.42 0.27 11.95
CA HIS A 85 -15.37 1.72 11.90
C HIS A 85 -14.25 2.14 10.94
N ARG A 86 -14.61 2.92 9.92
CA ARG A 86 -13.66 3.41 8.91
C ARG A 86 -13.23 4.82 9.27
N ILE A 87 -11.92 5.04 9.28
CA ILE A 87 -11.32 6.36 9.49
C ILE A 87 -10.42 6.62 8.30
N GLU A 88 -10.82 7.57 7.45
CA GLU A 88 -9.99 8.03 6.34
C GLU A 88 -9.02 9.09 6.86
N LEU A 89 -7.73 8.80 6.76
CA LEU A 89 -6.67 9.71 7.17
C LEU A 89 -6.32 10.62 5.99
N GLY A 90 -6.40 11.93 6.21
CA GLY A 90 -5.96 12.95 5.27
C GLY A 90 -4.76 13.74 5.79
N GLY A 91 -4.22 14.62 4.95
CA GLY A 91 -3.12 15.52 5.29
C GLY A 91 -1.75 15.06 4.78
N GLU A 92 -0.74 15.86 5.07
CA GLU A 92 0.64 15.59 4.65
C GLU A 92 1.33 14.55 5.53
N SER A 93 2.39 13.93 4.98
CA SER A 93 3.22 12.99 5.73
C SER A 93 3.88 13.68 6.91
N MET A 94 3.59 13.20 8.13
CA MET A 94 4.25 13.65 9.35
C MET A 94 5.79 13.57 9.29
N ARG A 95 6.34 12.66 8.46
CA ARG A 95 7.80 12.57 8.26
C ARG A 95 8.36 13.77 7.50
N LYS A 96 7.62 14.32 6.54
CA LYS A 96 8.03 15.53 5.80
C LYS A 96 8.01 16.74 6.74
N LEU A 97 6.95 16.87 7.54
CA LEU A 97 6.80 17.95 8.52
C LEU A 97 7.93 17.95 9.57
N ALA A 98 8.36 16.76 10.03
CA ALA A 98 9.46 16.64 10.98
C ALA A 98 10.84 16.99 10.37
N GLN A 99 11.01 16.80 9.05
CA GLN A 99 12.24 17.19 8.35
C GLN A 99 12.27 18.69 8.07
N SER A 100 11.15 19.29 7.67
CA SER A 100 11.07 20.74 7.46
C SER A 100 11.29 21.51 8.76
N SER A 101 10.77 21.02 9.89
CA SER A 101 10.99 21.65 11.21
C SER A 101 12.42 21.58 11.73
N HIS A 102 13.28 20.77 11.12
CA HIS A 102 14.71 20.69 11.47
C HIS A 102 15.59 21.59 10.58
N LEU A 103 15.00 22.15 9.52
CA LEU A 103 15.67 23.03 8.56
C LEU A 103 15.35 24.53 8.79
N GLU A 104 14.50 24.82 9.78
CA GLU A 104 14.28 26.17 10.37
C GLU A 104 15.02 26.29 11.70
#